data_AF-A0A2M7AK23-F1
#
_entry.id   AF-A0A2M7AK23-F1
#
_cell.length_a   1.000
_cell.length_b   1.000
_cell.length_c   1.000
_cell.angle_alpha   90.00
_cell.angle_beta   90.00
_cell.angle_gamma   90.00
#
_symmetry.space_group_name_H-M   'P 1'
#
loop_
_entity.id
_entity.type
_entity.pdbx_description
1 polymer ?
#
loop_
_entity_poly.entity_id
_entity_poly.type
_entity_poly.pdbx_seq_one_letter_code
_entity_poly.pdbx_strand_id
1 'polypeptide(L)'
;MRRIFKSLKRSHLLILYLLGAIFIIASKRIEDYDIWYHLRTGEYIIKYWSIPHKDLFSHTAQGHPWITHEWLSQVIFHLFYHNLGLLSLIFLKASIVTLIFYLLFKIVYKFN
;
A
#
# COMPACT_ATOMS: atom_id res chain seq x y z
N MET A 1 26.77 22.36 -19.86
CA MET A 1 25.74 21.49 -19.24
C MET A 1 24.32 22.01 -19.52
N ARG A 2 23.91 22.11 -20.80
CA ARG A 2 22.57 22.62 -21.20
C ARG A 2 21.88 21.56 -22.08
N ARG A 3 21.29 20.52 -21.50
CA ARG A 3 20.55 19.52 -22.30
C ARG A 3 19.52 18.66 -21.54
N ILE A 4 18.99 19.11 -20.41
CA ILE A 4 17.98 18.34 -19.64
C ILE A 4 16.53 18.77 -19.97
N PHE A 5 16.31 20.00 -20.44
CA PHE A 5 14.95 20.50 -20.77
C PHE A 5 14.56 20.26 -22.23
N LYS A 6 14.65 19.02 -22.72
CA LYS A 6 13.95 18.65 -23.96
C LYS A 6 12.45 18.57 -23.67
N SER A 7 11.77 19.71 -23.78
CA SER A 7 10.33 19.85 -24.06
C SER A 7 9.41 18.95 -23.22
N LEU A 8 9.05 19.41 -22.01
CA LEU A 8 7.83 18.92 -21.36
C LEU A 8 6.64 19.34 -22.23
N LYS A 9 6.09 18.41 -23.02
CA LYS A 9 4.83 18.65 -23.72
C LYS A 9 3.74 18.91 -22.66
N ARG A 10 2.78 19.81 -22.95
CA ARG A 10 1.65 20.14 -22.04
C ARG A 10 0.96 18.91 -21.45
N SER A 11 0.93 17.79 -22.19
CA SER A 11 0.42 16.50 -21.74
C SER A 11 1.14 15.92 -20.51
N HIS A 12 2.46 16.10 -20.37
CA HIS A 12 3.21 15.60 -19.21
C HIS A 12 2.87 16.37 -17.94
N LEU A 13 2.65 17.69 -18.05
CA LEU A 13 2.23 18.52 -16.92
C LEU A 13 0.83 18.11 -16.44
N LEU A 14 -0.08 17.83 -17.37
CA LEU A 14 -1.42 17.33 -17.02
C LEU A 14 -1.35 15.96 -16.32
N ILE A 15 -0.52 15.04 -16.80
CA ILE A 15 -0.36 13.72 -16.17
C ILE A 15 0.24 13.85 -14.77
N LEU A 16 1.27 14.67 -14.58
CA LEU A 16 1.85 14.92 -13.26
C LEU A 16 0.82 15.55 -12.31
N TYR A 17 0.03 16.50 -12.80
CA TYR A 17 -1.06 17.10 -12.03
C TYR A 17 -2.10 16.05 -11.61
N LEU A 18 -2.55 15.20 -12.53
CA LEU A 18 -3.51 14.14 -12.25
C LEU A 18 -2.96 13.11 -11.25
N LEU A 19 -1.70 12.69 -11.40
CA LEU A 19 -1.06 11.78 -10.45
C LEU A 19 -0.91 12.41 -9.07
N GLY A 20 -0.58 13.70 -8.98
CA GLY A 20 -0.55 14.45 -7.73
C GLY A 20 -1.93 14.52 -7.07
N ALA A 21 -2.98 14.81 -7.84
CA ALA A 21 -4.35 14.84 -7.34
C ALA A 21 -4.79 13.45 -6.82
N ILE A 22 -4.50 12.38 -7.58
CA ILE A 22 -4.77 10.99 -7.17
C ILE A 22 -4.06 10.65 -5.86
N PHE A 23 -2.79 11.02 -5.74
CA PHE A 23 -2.02 10.78 -4.51
C PHE A 23 -2.64 11.47 -3.29
N ILE A 24 -3.05 12.74 -3.44
CA ILE A 24 -3.69 13.51 -2.36
C ILE A 24 -5.03 12.87 -1.96
N ILE A 25 -5.86 12.51 -2.95
CA ILE A 25 -7.16 11.85 -2.71
C ILE A 25 -6.97 10.49 -2.03
N ALA A 26 -5.94 9.73 -2.42
CA ALA A 26 -5.63 8.44 -1.85
C ALA A 26 -5.01 8.55 -0.44
N SER A 27 -4.47 9.70 -0.05
CA SER A 27 -3.87 9.94 1.27
C SER A 27 -4.89 10.15 2.41
N LYS A 28 -6.16 9.79 2.20
CA LYS A 28 -7.17 9.75 3.27
C LYS A 28 -6.77 8.75 4.36
N ARG A 29 -7.28 9.00 5.58
CA ARG A 29 -7.11 8.13 6.74
C ARG A 29 -7.57 6.69 6.42
N ILE A 30 -6.97 5.72 7.10
CA ILE A 30 -7.40 4.33 7.04
C ILE A 30 -8.70 4.21 7.84
N GLU A 31 -9.76 3.76 7.18
CA GLU A 31 -11.10 3.55 7.76
C GLU A 31 -11.39 2.06 8.02
N ASP A 32 -10.40 1.21 7.78
CA ASP A 32 -10.49 -0.22 8.03
C ASP A 32 -10.43 -0.51 9.55
N TYR A 33 -11.48 -1.13 10.07
CA TYR A 33 -11.59 -1.50 11.47
C TYR A 33 -10.66 -2.66 11.84
N ASP A 34 -10.30 -3.51 10.87
CA ASP A 34 -9.49 -4.70 11.07
C ASP A 34 -7.97 -4.42 10.92
N ILE A 35 -7.57 -3.16 10.70
CA ILE A 35 -6.16 -2.77 10.53
C ILE A 35 -5.25 -3.30 11.64
N TRP A 36 -5.72 -3.31 12.88
CA TRP A 36 -4.96 -3.82 14.02
C TRP A 36 -4.77 -5.33 13.96
N TYR A 37 -5.75 -6.06 13.44
CA TYR A 37 -5.65 -7.49 13.21
C TYR A 37 -4.57 -7.78 12.16
N HIS A 38 -4.53 -7.03 11.05
CA HIS A 38 -3.48 -7.16 10.04
C HIS A 38 -2.09 -6.86 10.61
N LEU A 39 -1.95 -5.80 11.40
CA LEU A 39 -0.68 -5.41 12.02
C LEU A 39 -0.18 -6.43 13.05
N ARG A 40 -1.07 -7.01 13.85
CA ARG A 40 -0.75 -8.07 14.82
C ARG A 40 -0.42 -9.39 14.13
N THR A 41 -1.12 -9.72 13.05
CA THR A 41 -0.80 -10.92 12.28
C THR A 41 0.57 -10.78 11.61
N GLY A 42 0.89 -9.62 11.04
CA GLY A 42 2.23 -9.35 10.49
C GLY A 42 3.33 -9.42 11.55
N GLU A 43 3.09 -8.89 12.75
CA GLU A 43 4.00 -9.01 13.91
C GLU A 43 4.27 -10.48 14.23
N TYR A 44 3.20 -11.29 14.31
CA TYR A 44 3.29 -12.72 14.59
C TYR A 44 4.14 -13.44 13.53
N ILE A 45 3.86 -13.19 12.24
CA ILE A 45 4.58 -13.86 11.15
C ILE A 45 6.07 -13.53 11.20
N ILE A 46 6.45 -12.27 11.44
CA ILE A 46 7.86 -11.87 11.55
C ILE A 46 8.52 -12.47 12.78
N LYS A 47 7.82 -12.50 13.92
CA LYS A 47 8.34 -13.00 15.19
C LYS A 47 8.57 -14.51 15.19
N TYR A 48 7.63 -15.28 14.64
CA TYR A 48 7.64 -16.74 14.69
C TYR A 48 8.07 -17.40 13.38
N TRP A 49 8.30 -16.61 12.32
CA TRP A 49 8.63 -17.10 10.97
C TRP A 49 7.64 -18.16 10.47
N SER A 50 6.36 -17.96 10.80
CA SER A 50 5.29 -18.93 10.51
C SER A 50 3.99 -18.21 10.18
N ILE A 51 3.27 -18.74 9.19
CA ILE A 51 1.96 -18.23 8.80
C ILE A 51 0.92 -18.91 9.71
N PRO A 52 0.08 -18.15 10.42
CA PRO A 52 -0.94 -18.74 11.27
C PRO A 52 -1.98 -19.50 10.43
N HIS A 53 -2.31 -20.71 10.87
CA HIS A 53 -3.37 -21.54 10.27
C HIS A 53 -4.65 -21.56 11.12
N LYS A 54 -4.65 -20.79 12.20
CA LYS A 54 -5.75 -20.67 13.16
C LYS A 54 -5.91 -19.21 13.55
N ASP A 55 -7.13 -18.82 13.89
CA ASP A 55 -7.39 -17.49 14.41
C ASP A 55 -6.76 -17.32 15.79
N LEU A 56 -5.88 -16.34 15.93
CA LEU A 56 -5.13 -16.08 17.16
C LEU A 56 -5.74 -14.96 18.01
N PHE A 57 -6.51 -14.05 17.40
CA PHE A 57 -6.86 -12.77 18.01
C PHE A 57 -8.37 -12.57 18.18
N SER A 58 -9.20 -13.31 17.46
CA SER A 58 -10.66 -13.22 17.60
C SER A 58 -11.14 -13.71 18.95
N HIS A 59 -12.00 -12.93 19.60
CA HIS A 59 -12.58 -13.28 20.90
C HIS A 59 -13.52 -14.50 20.84
N THR A 60 -14.34 -14.60 19.79
CA THR A 60 -15.39 -15.64 19.66
C THR A 60 -14.95 -16.86 18.86
N ALA A 61 -13.88 -16.75 18.08
CA ALA A 61 -13.42 -17.78 17.14
C ALA A 61 -11.96 -18.19 17.37
N GLN A 62 -11.39 -17.89 18.55
CA GLN A 62 -10.00 -18.23 18.85
C GLN A 62 -9.73 -19.73 18.63
N GLY A 63 -8.67 -20.05 17.90
CA GLY A 63 -8.27 -21.42 17.60
C GLY A 63 -9.00 -22.10 16.45
N HIS A 64 -10.03 -21.47 15.87
CA HIS A 64 -10.68 -21.99 14.66
C HIS A 64 -9.73 -21.95 13.46
N PRO A 65 -9.84 -22.92 12.52
CA PRO A 65 -9.05 -22.89 11.29
C PRO A 65 -9.25 -21.59 10.52
N TRP A 66 -8.15 -20.96 10.13
CA TRP A 66 -8.15 -19.71 9.37
C TRP A 66 -7.09 -19.75 8.29
N ILE A 67 -7.44 -19.29 7.09
CA ILE A 67 -6.53 -19.19 5.94
C ILE A 67 -6.10 -17.72 5.80
N THR A 68 -4.87 -17.43 6.21
CA THR A 68 -4.26 -16.10 6.08
C THR A 68 -3.77 -15.85 4.64
N HIS A 69 -4.69 -15.64 3.70
CA HIS A 69 -4.37 -15.36 2.30
C HIS A 69 -3.65 -14.01 2.10
N GLU A 70 -3.74 -13.10 3.08
CA GLU A 70 -3.15 -11.76 3.08
C GLU A 70 -1.83 -11.68 3.87
N TRP A 71 -1.19 -12.81 4.17
CA TRP A 71 -0.02 -12.86 5.05
C TRP A 71 1.11 -11.91 4.60
N LEU A 72 1.35 -11.80 3.29
CA LEU A 72 2.42 -10.97 2.75
C LEU A 72 2.13 -9.47 2.92
N SER A 73 0.88 -9.05 2.68
CA SER A 73 0.49 -7.65 2.91
C SER A 73 0.54 -7.31 4.39
N GLN A 74 0.11 -8.21 5.26
CA GLN A 74 0.20 -8.05 6.71
C GLN A 74 1.65 -7.88 7.19
N VAL A 75 2.59 -8.67 6.67
CA VAL A 75 4.04 -8.51 6.93
C VAL A 75 4.53 -7.13 6.48
N ILE A 76 4.21 -6.70 5.26
CA ILE A 76 4.60 -5.38 4.74
C ILE A 76 4.01 -4.27 5.60
N PHE A 77 2.73 -4.36 5.95
CA PHE A 77 2.07 -3.37 6.81
C PHE A 77 2.75 -3.28 8.17
N HIS A 78 3.07 -4.41 8.79
CA HIS A 78 3.78 -4.42 10.07
C HIS A 78 5.16 -3.75 9.95
N LEU A 79 5.93 -4.04 8.90
CA LEU A 79 7.26 -3.43 8.70
C LEU A 79 7.17 -1.90 8.56
N PHE A 80 6.21 -1.39 7.80
CA PHE A 80 6.01 0.06 7.66
C PHE A 80 5.55 0.70 8.97
N TYR A 81 4.55 0.09 9.60
CA TYR A 81 3.98 0.57 10.85
C TYR A 81 5.01 0.59 12.00
N HIS A 82 5.79 -0.47 12.17
CA HIS A 82 6.76 -0.60 13.25
C HIS A 82 7.83 0.50 13.20
N ASN A 83 8.25 0.91 11.99
CA ASN A 83 9.32 1.90 11.82
C ASN A 83 8.81 3.35 11.77
N LEU A 84 7.62 3.59 11.20
CA LEU A 84 7.16 4.93 10.80
C LEU A 84 5.71 5.25 11.23
N GLY A 85 5.05 4.34 11.96
CA GLY A 85 3.70 4.51 12.46
C GLY A 85 2.62 4.50 11.36
N LEU A 86 1.39 4.89 11.71
CA LEU A 86 0.21 4.80 10.81
C LEU A 86 0.32 5.66 9.54
N LEU A 87 1.04 6.79 9.60
CA LEU A 87 1.22 7.67 8.43
C LEU A 87 1.91 6.95 7.28
N SER A 88 2.80 6.02 7.59
CA SER A 88 3.51 5.21 6.59
C SER A 88 2.57 4.32 5.79
N LEU A 89 1.51 3.79 6.41
CA LEU A 89 0.51 2.96 5.75
C LEU A 89 -0.36 3.79 4.81
N ILE A 90 -0.71 5.02 5.22
CA ILE A 90 -1.41 5.98 4.38
C ILE A 90 -0.56 6.31 3.14
N PHE A 91 0.73 6.60 3.34
CA PHE A 91 1.66 6.89 2.26
C PHE A 91 1.87 5.69 1.33
N LEU A 92 2.01 4.47 1.89
CA LEU A 92 2.14 3.22 1.14
C LEU A 92 0.90 3.00 0.25
N LYS A 93 -0.30 3.11 0.82
CA LYS A 93 -1.56 3.02 0.09
C LYS A 93 -1.64 4.06 -1.03
N ALA A 94 -1.37 5.33 -0.74
CA ALA A 94 -1.40 6.41 -1.72
C ALA A 94 -0.38 6.18 -2.85
N SER A 95 0.82 5.70 -2.52
CA SER A 95 1.87 5.37 -3.50
C SER A 95 1.46 4.23 -4.42
N ILE A 96 0.87 3.15 -3.87
CA ILE A 96 0.39 2.01 -4.66
C ILE A 96 -0.73 2.45 -5.61
N VAL A 97 -1.71 3.20 -5.13
CA VAL A 97 -2.80 3.72 -5.96
C VAL A 97 -2.25 4.58 -7.09
N THR A 98 -1.38 5.54 -6.78
CA THR A 98 -0.77 6.41 -7.79
C THR A 98 0.09 5.61 -8.79
N LEU A 99 0.82 4.58 -8.34
CA LEU A 99 1.59 3.69 -9.21
C LEU A 99 0.68 2.93 -10.18
N ILE A 100 -0.46 2.42 -9.71
CA ILE A 100 -1.44 1.74 -10.57
C ILE A 100 -1.91 2.69 -11.67
N PHE A 101 -2.32 3.92 -11.32
CA PHE A 101 -2.75 4.90 -12.31
C PHE A 101 -1.63 5.31 -13.27
N TYR A 102 -0.40 5.47 -12.79
CA TYR A 102 0.76 5.70 -13.64
C TYR A 102 0.96 4.57 -14.65
N LEU A 103 0.90 3.31 -14.21
CA LEU A 103 1.03 2.15 -15.09
C LEU A 103 -0.12 2.08 -16.09
N LEU A 104 -1.36 2.39 -15.68
CA LEU A 104 -2.51 2.47 -16.58
C LEU A 104 -2.29 3.54 -17.65
N PHE A 105 -1.84 4.74 -17.27
CA PHE A 105 -1.51 5.79 -18.25
C PHE A 105 -0.40 5.32 -19.20
N LYS A 106 0.62 4.63 -18.69
CA LYS A 106 1.71 4.11 -19.52
C LYS A 106 1.22 3.05 -20.51
N ILE A 107 0.30 2.17 -20.10
CA ILE A 107 -0.27 1.12 -20.95
C ILE A 107 -1.19 1.74 -22.01
N VAL A 108 -2.11 2.62 -21.62
CA VAL A 108 -3.11 3.24 -22.51
C VAL A 108 -2.45 4.16 -23.53
N TYR A 109 -1.53 5.01 -23.09
CA TYR A 109 -0.92 6.01 -23.96
C TYR A 109 0.36 5.54 -24.64
N LYS A 110 0.74 4.24 -24.48
CA LYS A 110 1.95 3.58 -24.97
C LYS A 110 2.97 4.62 -25.43
N PHE A 111 3.56 5.33 -24.47
CA PHE A 111 4.39 6.50 -24.71
C PHE A 111 5.45 6.18 -25.76
N ASN A 112 5.17 6.55 -27.01
CA ASN A 112 6.06 6.47 -28.17
C ASN A 112 6.81 7.80 -28.28
#